data_AF-A0A8T8SG69-F1
#
_entry.id   AF-A0A8T8SG69-F1
#
_cell.length_a   1.000
_cell.length_b   1.000
_cell.length_c   1.000
_cell.angle_alpha   90.00
_cell.angle_beta   90.00
_cell.angle_gamma   90.00
#
_symmetry.space_group_name_H-M   'P 1'
#
loop_
_entity.id
_entity.type
_entity.pdbx_description
1 polymer ?
#
loop_
_entity_poly.entity_id
_entity_poly.type
_entity_poly.pdbx_seq_one_letter_code
_entity_poly.pdbx_strand_id
1 'polypeptide(L)'
;MSTSSSTQQRHADKIDHVFQGLKSQNLSFGRFVQGVLNSKNSEIKAVVTKWLRLSNSIEESIGGVEDSARKFGPEDVLDALVAEVNNRSDSAGVKRLNQALMAHARPLMVQEVEHLCANGGQWLRVPSTNVVECSRLHQSLSPLADFYRNKLPSLFQFLSMLIGKTQDKQEGDAVHQDDVAQQEEAPGALSEEEKIILPCISSILFARNRLLNRFQMLVGVLLAVSDTPDMVKGFLHHCGMTVSQPTIRSTLESISDMAVPNAKELFADKNRIKVFLFDNINIYMRRAALRLTDFNTAAALTMRTIYTLSSASLPSDFNEGHIRQLRDADRALLTVEDIVPDGDFLEQAGIIHIAQSLMGCAQFQPRQQSAVLRRLEELRRLHTIDVLEPEVTTFVSLKLLREDEGTLEGIKTVFTDTLQELGLDATMEPLLVAGDLLSVRNTLAVQDAGKFEDEGSVHRLDKVWPISGPWHMLQSWLYLIFKTHFAASKSGKDGCLDRVREILRRGRTALREDKPLFNEAWEFGQEVWEGRLQAMLESVYIVLQLLNLEHDPT
;
A
#
# COMPACT_ATOMS: atom_id res chain seq x y z
N MET A 1 -15.07 63.00 49.39
CA MET A 1 -15.62 61.85 48.63
C MET A 1 -14.97 61.84 47.27
N SER A 2 -13.94 61.01 47.10
CA SER A 2 -13.14 60.89 45.87
C SER A 2 -13.73 59.77 45.03
N THR A 3 -14.38 60.11 43.93
CA THR A 3 -14.75 59.13 42.90
C THR A 3 -13.47 58.81 42.12
N SER A 4 -12.82 57.71 42.50
CA SER A 4 -11.76 57.11 41.70
C SER A 4 -12.36 56.70 40.35
N SER A 5 -12.19 57.54 39.33
CA SER A 5 -12.44 57.14 37.95
C SER A 5 -11.65 55.86 37.72
N SER A 6 -12.31 54.78 37.30
CA SER A 6 -11.64 53.52 37.03
C SER A 6 -10.47 53.77 36.07
N THR A 7 -9.37 53.03 36.25
CA THR A 7 -8.18 53.16 35.40
C THR A 7 -8.53 53.05 33.90
N GLN A 8 -9.62 52.33 33.58
CA GLN A 8 -10.22 52.25 32.24
C GLN A 8 -10.77 53.58 31.73
N GLN A 9 -11.50 54.34 32.55
CA GLN A 9 -12.07 55.64 32.15
C GLN A 9 -10.97 56.64 31.76
N ARG A 10 -9.89 56.70 32.55
CA ARG A 10 -8.72 57.54 32.26
C ARG A 10 -7.96 57.12 31.01
N HIS A 11 -8.00 55.84 30.64
CA HIS A 11 -7.40 55.35 29.41
C HIS A 11 -8.27 55.70 28.19
N ALA A 12 -9.59 55.57 28.29
CA ALA A 12 -10.54 55.96 27.25
C ALA A 12 -10.43 57.46 26.93
N ASP A 13 -10.40 58.32 27.95
CA ASP A 13 -10.28 59.77 27.79
C ASP A 13 -8.97 60.19 27.10
N LYS A 14 -7.86 59.47 27.36
CA LYS A 14 -6.57 59.71 26.70
C LYS A 14 -6.59 59.29 25.23
N ILE A 15 -7.23 58.17 24.92
CA ILE A 15 -7.37 57.69 23.54
C ILE A 15 -8.21 58.68 22.73
N ASP A 16 -9.32 59.16 23.28
CA ASP A 16 -10.16 60.18 22.65
C ASP A 16 -9.40 61.50 22.42
N HIS A 17 -8.56 61.90 23.38
CA HIS A 17 -7.72 63.09 23.22
C HIS A 17 -6.70 62.94 22.09
N VAL A 18 -6.12 61.74 21.91
CA VAL A 18 -5.22 61.42 20.79
C VAL A 18 -5.98 61.46 19.46
N PHE A 19 -7.19 60.87 19.38
CA PHE A 19 -8.00 60.91 18.16
C PHE A 19 -8.45 62.33 17.77
N GLN A 20 -8.78 63.17 18.75
CA GLN A 20 -9.09 64.59 18.51
C GLN A 20 -7.85 65.37 18.04
N GLY A 21 -6.68 65.11 18.64
CA GLY A 21 -5.40 65.68 18.21
C GLY A 21 -5.05 65.30 16.77
N LEU A 22 -5.27 64.05 16.36
CA LEU A 22 -5.02 63.58 14.99
C LEU A 22 -5.95 64.22 13.96
N LYS A 23 -7.24 64.38 14.29
CA LYS A 23 -8.21 65.12 13.45
C LYS A 23 -7.80 66.58 13.25
N SER A 24 -7.29 67.24 14.30
CA SER A 24 -6.85 68.65 14.23
C SER A 24 -5.65 68.88 13.29
N GLN A 25 -4.81 67.86 13.09
CA GLN A 25 -3.62 67.92 12.23
C GLN A 25 -3.85 67.29 10.85
N ASN A 26 -5.09 66.92 10.51
CA ASN A 26 -5.46 66.28 9.25
C ASN A 26 -4.67 64.97 8.97
N LEU A 27 -4.26 64.27 10.04
CA LEU A 27 -3.54 63.00 9.97
C LEU A 27 -4.53 61.86 10.12
N SER A 28 -4.53 60.93 9.16
CA SER A 28 -5.29 59.69 9.33
C SER A 28 -4.63 58.83 10.41
N PHE A 29 -5.44 58.12 11.20
CA PHE A 29 -4.94 57.19 12.23
C PHE A 29 -3.93 56.18 11.65
N GLY A 30 -4.17 55.69 10.41
CA GLY A 30 -3.22 54.84 9.70
C GLY A 30 -1.87 55.51 9.43
N ARG A 31 -1.84 56.80 9.06
CA ARG A 31 -0.59 57.57 8.90
C ARG A 31 0.11 57.84 10.23
N PHE A 32 -0.64 58.00 11.32
CA PHE A 32 -0.08 58.11 12.66
C PHE A 32 0.60 56.80 13.09
N VAL A 33 -0.09 55.66 12.97
CA VAL A 33 0.48 54.34 13.28
C VAL A 33 1.70 54.05 12.41
N GLN A 34 1.62 54.33 11.10
CA GLN A 34 2.76 54.16 10.19
C GLN A 34 3.94 55.10 10.55
N GLY A 35 3.67 56.34 10.96
CA GLY A 35 4.69 57.30 11.39
C GLY A 35 5.34 56.93 12.71
N VAL A 36 4.57 56.35 13.64
CA VAL A 36 5.04 55.86 14.93
C VAL A 36 5.91 54.60 14.75
N LEU A 37 5.48 53.65 13.92
CA LEU A 37 6.25 52.43 13.59
C LEU A 37 7.57 52.74 12.85
N ASN A 38 7.57 53.76 11.98
CA ASN A 38 8.76 54.17 11.21
C ASN A 38 9.60 55.27 11.88
N SER A 39 9.26 55.67 13.10
CA SER A 39 9.95 56.77 13.80
C SER A 39 11.42 56.44 14.04
N LYS A 40 12.33 57.38 13.73
CA LYS A 40 13.77 57.24 14.02
C LYS A 40 14.12 57.51 15.50
N ASN A 41 13.15 57.98 16.29
CA ASN A 41 13.34 58.28 17.71
C ASN A 41 13.30 57.00 18.55
N SER A 42 14.38 56.74 19.30
CA SER A 42 14.57 55.56 20.14
C SER A 42 13.54 55.42 21.26
N GLU A 43 13.06 56.52 21.83
CA GLU A 43 12.05 56.50 22.90
C GLU A 43 10.68 56.08 22.37
N ILE A 44 10.29 56.61 21.21
CA ILE A 44 9.04 56.24 20.54
C ILE A 44 9.06 54.75 20.17
N LYS A 45 10.19 54.25 19.63
CA LYS A 45 10.37 52.82 19.36
C LYS A 45 10.31 51.96 20.62
N ALA A 46 10.87 52.41 21.74
CA ALA A 46 10.85 51.69 23.00
C ALA A 46 9.43 51.58 23.59
N VAL A 47 8.65 52.66 23.54
CA VAL A 47 7.25 52.68 23.97
C VAL A 47 6.39 51.77 23.12
N VAL A 48 6.57 51.80 21.80
CA VAL A 48 5.84 50.95 20.84
C VAL A 48 6.23 49.48 20.99
N THR A 49 7.53 49.17 21.11
CA THR A 49 8.00 47.80 21.37
C THR A 49 7.47 47.28 22.70
N LYS A 50 7.38 48.13 23.74
CA LYS A 50 6.79 47.77 25.02
C LYS A 50 5.28 47.53 24.91
N TRP A 51 4.58 48.32 24.10
CA TRP A 51 3.16 48.13 23.80
C TRP A 51 2.90 46.81 23.05
N LEU A 52 3.76 46.47 22.08
CA LEU A 52 3.75 45.20 21.34
C LEU A 52 4.22 43.98 22.16
N ARG A 53 4.96 44.17 23.26
CA ARG A 53 5.48 43.08 24.14
C ARG A 53 4.61 42.84 25.37
N LEU A 54 3.95 43.87 25.91
CA LEU A 54 3.05 43.77 27.06
C LEU A 54 1.79 42.92 26.77
N SER A 55 1.57 42.53 25.52
CA SER A 55 0.57 41.54 25.13
C SER A 55 0.94 40.10 25.53
N ASN A 56 2.22 39.78 25.78
CA ASN A 56 2.68 38.40 26.01
C ASN A 56 3.15 38.08 27.45
N SER A 57 3.20 39.05 28.39
CA SER A 57 3.92 38.87 29.67
C SER A 57 3.06 38.94 30.94
N ILE A 58 1.79 38.59 30.90
CA ILE A 58 0.96 38.51 32.12
C ILE A 58 0.23 37.16 32.16
N GLU A 59 0.99 36.08 32.30
CA GLU A 59 0.44 34.74 32.61
C GLU A 59 1.26 33.94 33.65
N GLU A 60 2.41 34.42 34.13
CA GLU A 60 3.21 33.65 35.12
C GLU A 60 2.84 33.89 36.59
N SER A 61 1.63 34.36 36.90
CA SER A 61 1.20 34.38 38.31
C SER A 61 -0.28 34.07 38.48
N ILE A 62 -0.51 32.93 39.12
CA ILE A 62 -1.76 32.44 39.73
C ILE A 62 -2.54 31.52 38.79
N GLY A 63 -2.48 30.23 39.13
CA GLY A 63 -2.90 29.13 38.29
C GLY A 63 -4.40 28.93 38.13
N GLY A 64 -4.72 28.13 37.11
CA GLY A 64 -5.94 27.35 36.98
C GLY A 64 -7.19 28.16 36.65
N VAL A 65 -7.42 28.40 35.35
CA VAL A 65 -8.67 28.19 34.59
C VAL A 65 -8.46 28.94 33.26
N GLU A 66 -8.30 28.17 32.19
CA GLU A 66 -8.19 28.65 30.81
C GLU A 66 -9.55 29.19 30.36
N ASP A 67 -9.76 30.50 30.47
CA ASP A 67 -10.76 31.16 29.62
C ASP A 67 -10.41 32.63 29.34
N SER A 68 -9.93 32.84 28.11
CA SER A 68 -10.18 34.00 27.24
C SER A 68 -10.04 35.43 27.82
N ALA A 69 -8.83 35.82 28.19
CA ALA A 69 -8.46 37.26 28.25
C ALA A 69 -8.00 37.78 26.87
N ARG A 70 -8.95 38.05 25.96
CA ARG A 70 -8.70 38.71 24.65
C ARG A 70 -7.83 39.97 24.84
N LYS A 71 -6.61 39.98 24.32
CA LYS A 71 -5.69 41.13 24.36
C LYS A 71 -5.13 41.41 22.97
N PHE A 72 -5.33 42.65 22.51
CA PHE A 72 -4.84 43.24 21.26
C PHE A 72 -3.42 42.78 20.87
N GLY A 73 -3.33 41.75 20.06
CA GLY A 73 -2.11 41.31 19.38
C GLY A 73 -1.94 41.98 18.02
N PRO A 74 -0.74 41.94 17.41
CA PRO A 74 -0.53 42.33 16.02
C PRO A 74 -1.45 41.59 15.03
N GLU A 75 -1.84 40.36 15.38
CA GLU A 75 -2.80 39.53 14.65
C GLU A 75 -4.22 40.11 14.71
N ASP A 76 -4.75 40.43 15.91
CA ASP A 76 -6.06 41.09 16.05
C ASP A 76 -6.14 42.44 15.31
N VAL A 77 -5.04 43.20 15.29
CA VAL A 77 -4.95 44.47 14.56
C VAL A 77 -4.98 44.21 13.05
N LEU A 78 -4.26 43.20 12.58
CA LEU A 78 -4.27 42.81 11.17
C LEU A 78 -5.66 42.32 10.76
N ASP A 79 -6.29 41.45 11.56
CA ASP A 79 -7.62 40.91 11.30
C ASP A 79 -8.69 42.00 11.28
N ALA A 80 -8.65 42.93 12.24
CA ALA A 80 -9.56 44.07 12.28
C ALA A 80 -9.36 44.98 11.05
N LEU A 81 -8.12 45.22 10.62
CA LEU A 81 -7.82 46.00 9.41
C LEU A 81 -8.32 45.29 8.14
N VAL A 82 -8.12 43.97 8.04
CA VAL A 82 -8.57 43.16 6.91
C VAL A 82 -10.10 43.16 6.83
N ALA A 83 -10.78 42.92 7.95
CA ALA A 83 -12.24 42.93 8.03
C ALA A 83 -12.84 44.31 7.65
N GLU A 84 -12.24 45.38 8.16
CA GLU A 84 -12.72 46.75 7.90
C GLU A 84 -12.57 47.13 6.41
N VAL A 85 -11.44 46.78 5.79
CA VAL A 85 -11.20 47.05 4.36
C VAL A 85 -12.16 46.24 3.51
N ASN A 86 -12.40 44.96 3.83
CA ASN A 86 -13.36 44.11 3.11
C ASN A 86 -14.80 44.63 3.24
N ASN A 87 -15.18 45.19 4.38
CA ASN A 87 -16.54 45.69 4.62
C ASN A 87 -16.81 47.08 4.01
N ARG A 88 -15.79 47.93 3.86
CA ARG A 88 -15.98 49.36 3.52
C ARG A 88 -15.32 49.85 2.24
N SER A 89 -14.44 49.07 1.62
CA SER A 89 -13.70 49.50 0.43
C SER A 89 -14.37 49.04 -0.88
N ASP A 90 -14.03 49.73 -1.96
CA ASP A 90 -14.36 49.30 -3.32
C ASP A 90 -13.55 48.06 -3.74
N SER A 91 -13.97 47.40 -4.83
CA SER A 91 -13.29 46.20 -5.35
C SER A 91 -11.80 46.43 -5.64
N ALA A 92 -11.42 47.67 -5.99
CA ALA A 92 -10.03 48.07 -6.19
C ALA A 92 -9.25 48.16 -4.86
N GLY A 93 -9.86 48.64 -3.78
CA GLY A 93 -9.27 48.69 -2.44
C GLY A 93 -8.99 47.29 -1.87
N VAL A 94 -9.96 46.38 -1.97
CA VAL A 94 -9.80 44.98 -1.56
C VAL A 94 -8.69 44.29 -2.36
N LYS A 95 -8.63 44.52 -3.67
CA LYS A 95 -7.56 43.97 -4.53
C LYS A 95 -6.16 44.46 -4.11
N ARG A 96 -6.02 45.74 -3.77
CA ARG A 96 -4.74 46.31 -3.31
C ARG A 96 -4.30 45.72 -1.96
N LEU A 97 -5.23 45.53 -1.02
CA LEU A 97 -4.93 44.90 0.26
C LEU A 97 -4.45 43.45 0.07
N ASN A 98 -5.18 42.65 -0.72
CA ASN A 98 -4.80 41.26 -0.99
C ASN A 98 -3.41 41.15 -1.64
N GLN A 99 -3.07 42.06 -2.56
CA GLN A 99 -1.73 42.13 -3.15
C GLN A 99 -0.65 42.45 -2.11
N ALA A 100 -0.92 43.37 -1.18
CA ALA A 100 0.03 43.73 -0.12
C ALA A 100 0.25 42.58 0.86
N LEU A 101 -0.82 41.90 1.30
CA LEU A 101 -0.73 40.74 2.19
C LEU A 101 0.11 39.62 1.55
N MET A 102 -0.16 39.29 0.28
CA MET A 102 0.62 38.27 -0.44
C MET A 102 2.08 38.68 -0.63
N ALA A 103 2.37 39.98 -0.86
CA ALA A 103 3.73 40.47 -0.98
C ALA A 103 4.53 40.31 0.34
N HIS A 104 3.88 40.41 1.49
CA HIS A 104 4.49 40.21 2.81
C HIS A 104 4.56 38.74 3.24
N ALA A 105 3.60 37.89 2.83
CA ALA A 105 3.60 36.47 3.14
C ALA A 105 4.62 35.67 2.30
N ARG A 106 4.82 36.06 1.02
CA ARG A 106 5.71 35.35 0.09
C ARG A 106 7.14 35.12 0.63
N PRO A 107 7.85 36.13 1.16
CA PRO A 107 9.21 35.96 1.65
C PRO A 107 9.33 34.91 2.76
N LEU A 108 8.32 34.78 3.63
CA LEU A 108 8.33 33.81 4.74
C LEU A 108 8.34 32.37 4.21
N MET A 109 7.41 32.04 3.30
CA MET A 109 7.36 30.71 2.68
C MET A 109 8.59 30.43 1.82
N VAL A 110 9.11 31.42 1.08
CA VAL A 110 10.34 31.26 0.28
C VAL A 110 11.54 31.00 1.19
N GLN A 111 11.66 31.71 2.30
CA GLN A 111 12.75 31.52 3.26
C GLN A 111 12.72 30.13 3.89
N GLU A 112 11.55 29.60 4.26
CA GLU A 112 11.40 28.23 4.75
C GLU A 112 11.91 27.20 3.73
N VAL A 113 11.47 27.34 2.47
CA VAL A 113 11.89 26.45 1.37
C VAL A 113 13.39 26.55 1.11
N GLU A 114 13.95 27.76 1.01
CA GLU A 114 15.38 27.98 0.76
C GLU A 114 16.24 27.44 1.91
N HIS A 115 15.82 27.68 3.16
CA HIS A 115 16.49 27.15 4.33
C HIS A 115 16.53 25.62 4.33
N LEU A 116 15.40 24.97 4.03
CA LEU A 116 15.35 23.52 3.95
C LEU A 116 16.23 22.97 2.82
N CYS A 117 16.19 23.60 1.63
CA CYS A 117 17.01 23.21 0.49
C CYS A 117 18.52 23.30 0.77
N ALA A 118 18.95 24.30 1.54
CA ALA A 118 20.34 24.52 1.90
C ALA A 118 20.82 23.63 3.06
N ASN A 119 20.06 23.54 4.15
CA ASN A 119 20.59 23.10 5.45
C ASN A 119 19.84 21.93 6.12
N GLY A 120 18.66 21.53 5.63
CA GLY A 120 17.80 20.57 6.36
C GLY A 120 17.24 19.40 5.54
N GLY A 121 17.46 19.37 4.23
CA GLY A 121 16.81 18.42 3.33
C GLY A 121 17.53 17.08 3.11
N GLN A 122 18.55 16.72 3.89
CA GLN A 122 19.38 15.53 3.58
C GLN A 122 18.57 14.23 3.56
N TRP A 123 17.62 14.06 4.49
CA TRP A 123 16.74 12.89 4.52
C TRP A 123 15.84 12.78 3.29
N LEU A 124 15.48 13.90 2.65
CA LEU A 124 14.71 13.92 1.41
C LEU A 124 15.54 13.53 0.18
N ARG A 125 16.87 13.38 0.33
CA ARG A 125 17.77 13.01 -0.77
C ARG A 125 17.92 11.50 -0.83
N VAL A 126 17.40 10.91 -1.90
CA VAL A 126 17.50 9.48 -2.17
C VAL A 126 18.27 9.28 -3.48
N PRO A 127 19.56 8.92 -3.39
CA PRO A 127 20.32 8.48 -4.57
C PRO A 127 19.70 7.21 -5.16
N SER A 128 19.71 7.06 -6.49
CA SER A 128 19.25 5.83 -7.14
C SER A 128 20.02 4.58 -6.68
N THR A 129 21.27 4.78 -6.24
CA THR A 129 22.16 3.73 -5.75
C THR A 129 21.96 3.39 -4.27
N ASN A 130 21.20 4.17 -3.50
CA ASN A 130 20.97 3.91 -2.08
C ASN A 130 19.79 2.94 -1.89
N VAL A 131 20.06 1.65 -2.03
CA VAL A 131 19.03 0.61 -2.03
C VAL A 131 18.26 0.50 -0.72
N VAL A 132 18.92 0.70 0.42
CA VAL A 132 18.26 0.64 1.73
C VAL A 132 17.17 1.68 1.84
N GLU A 133 17.44 2.90 1.39
CA GLU A 133 16.43 3.97 1.36
C GLU A 133 15.37 3.72 0.28
N CYS A 134 15.78 3.26 -0.91
CA CYS A 134 14.86 2.98 -2.01
C CYS A 134 13.85 1.86 -1.69
N SER A 135 14.28 0.81 -1.01
CA SER A 135 13.40 -0.31 -0.59
C SER A 135 12.36 0.10 0.46
N ARG A 136 12.69 1.09 1.30
CA ARG A 136 11.82 1.61 2.37
C ARG A 136 10.93 2.78 1.94
N LEU A 137 10.91 3.12 0.66
CA LEU A 137 10.13 4.26 0.15
C LEU A 137 8.64 4.14 0.46
N HIS A 138 8.07 2.93 0.43
CA HIS A 138 6.65 2.69 0.73
C HIS A 138 6.25 3.14 2.15
N GLN A 139 7.20 3.20 3.08
CA GLN A 139 7.00 3.65 4.46
C GLN A 139 7.17 5.17 4.62
N SER A 140 7.50 5.89 3.55
CA SER A 140 7.89 7.30 3.64
C SER A 140 6.71 8.27 3.68
N LEU A 141 5.48 7.87 3.33
CA LEU A 141 4.35 8.79 3.14
C LEU A 141 3.95 9.56 4.41
N SER A 142 3.61 8.86 5.49
CA SER A 142 3.28 9.50 6.78
C SER A 142 4.46 10.31 7.36
N PRO A 143 5.69 9.76 7.43
CA PRO A 143 6.86 10.52 7.88
C PRO A 143 7.17 11.77 7.03
N LEU A 144 6.85 11.76 5.73
CA LEU A 144 7.01 12.93 4.86
C LEU A 144 6.03 14.05 5.22
N ALA A 145 4.78 13.71 5.51
CA ALA A 145 3.77 14.68 5.93
C ALA A 145 4.20 15.36 7.24
N ASP A 146 4.61 14.58 8.24
CA ASP A 146 5.11 15.09 9.51
C ASP A 146 6.38 15.94 9.33
N PHE A 147 7.30 15.48 8.48
CA PHE A 147 8.52 16.23 8.18
C PHE A 147 8.20 17.60 7.56
N TYR A 148 7.28 17.66 6.60
CA TYR A 148 6.87 18.92 5.97
C TYR A 148 6.11 19.83 6.93
N ARG A 149 5.19 19.29 7.73
CA ARG A 149 4.46 20.05 8.76
C ARG A 149 5.43 20.74 9.73
N ASN A 150 6.47 20.02 10.14
CA ASN A 150 7.46 20.53 11.10
C ASN A 150 8.50 21.48 10.50
N LYS A 151 8.92 21.25 9.25
CA LYS A 151 10.02 22.01 8.61
C LYS A 151 9.54 23.17 7.72
N LEU A 152 8.30 23.13 7.26
CA LEU A 152 7.68 24.13 6.38
C LEU A 152 6.31 24.54 6.90
N PRO A 153 6.18 24.96 8.19
CA PRO A 153 4.89 25.15 8.83
C PRO A 153 4.04 26.23 8.13
N SER A 154 4.64 27.34 7.68
CA SER A 154 3.89 28.42 7.01
C SER A 154 3.35 27.95 5.66
N LEU A 155 4.16 27.23 4.88
CA LEU A 155 3.73 26.67 3.59
C LEU A 155 2.67 25.58 3.77
N PHE A 156 2.84 24.71 4.77
CA PHE A 156 1.90 23.65 5.08
C PHE A 156 0.55 24.21 5.50
N GLN A 157 0.53 25.20 6.41
CA GLN A 157 -0.69 25.89 6.84
C GLN A 157 -1.36 26.61 5.67
N PHE A 158 -0.60 27.30 4.83
CA PHE A 158 -1.15 27.97 3.64
C PHE A 158 -1.87 26.98 2.70
N LEU A 159 -1.25 25.85 2.39
CA LEU A 159 -1.87 24.82 1.54
C LEU A 159 -3.08 24.17 2.23
N SER A 160 -3.01 23.94 3.55
CA SER A 160 -4.14 23.40 4.33
C SER A 160 -5.34 24.36 4.25
N MET A 161 -5.13 25.67 4.42
CA MET A 161 -6.19 26.67 4.31
C MET A 161 -6.78 26.77 2.90
N LEU A 162 -6.01 26.46 1.84
CA LEU A 162 -6.52 26.42 0.48
C LEU A 162 -7.39 25.19 0.20
N ILE A 163 -7.15 24.08 0.92
CA ILE A 163 -7.87 22.81 0.75
C ILE A 163 -9.09 22.74 1.67
N GLY A 164 -8.98 23.29 2.88
CA GLY A 164 -10.05 23.36 3.85
C GLY A 164 -11.30 23.97 3.22
N LYS A 165 -12.41 23.23 3.28
CA LYS A 165 -13.73 23.74 2.85
C LYS A 165 -13.96 25.07 3.56
N THR A 166 -14.29 26.12 2.82
CA THR A 166 -14.97 27.30 3.37
C THR A 166 -16.27 26.83 4.01
N GLN A 167 -16.25 26.45 5.29
CA GLN A 167 -17.46 26.30 6.10
C GLN A 167 -18.00 27.70 6.41
N ASP A 168 -18.53 28.36 5.39
CA ASP A 168 -19.47 29.46 5.59
C ASP A 168 -20.88 28.86 5.67
N LYS A 169 -21.38 28.78 6.91
CA LYS A 169 -22.80 28.80 7.32
C LYS A 169 -23.83 28.14 6.41
N GLN A 170 -24.18 26.89 6.72
CA GLN A 170 -25.58 26.45 6.70
C GLN A 170 -25.88 25.68 7.99
N GLU A 171 -26.44 26.41 8.97
CA GLU A 171 -27.29 25.79 9.99
C GLU A 171 -28.57 25.30 9.29
N GLY A 172 -28.89 24.02 9.48
CA GLY A 172 -30.16 23.44 9.06
C GLY A 172 -30.08 22.58 7.81
N ASP A 173 -29.63 21.33 7.96
CA ASP A 173 -30.50 20.19 7.68
C ASP A 173 -29.88 18.91 8.24
N ALA A 174 -30.62 18.29 9.16
CA ALA A 174 -30.30 16.99 9.71
C ALA A 174 -30.52 15.92 8.61
N VAL A 175 -29.43 15.36 8.10
CA VAL A 175 -29.47 14.18 7.22
C VAL A 175 -28.59 13.09 7.82
N HIS A 176 -29.29 12.12 8.39
CA HIS A 176 -28.94 10.71 8.58
C HIS A 176 -27.51 10.37 9.03
N GLN A 177 -27.32 10.39 10.35
CA GLN A 177 -26.40 9.49 11.04
C GLN A 177 -26.98 8.07 10.99
N ASP A 178 -26.58 7.27 10.01
CA ASP A 178 -26.57 5.80 10.05
C ASP A 178 -25.84 5.32 8.80
N ASP A 179 -24.51 5.50 8.76
CA ASP A 179 -23.57 4.80 7.86
C ASP A 179 -22.10 5.10 8.23
N VAL A 180 -21.81 5.28 9.52
CA VAL A 180 -20.42 5.26 10.01
C VAL A 180 -20.11 3.85 10.47
N ALA A 181 -19.94 2.96 9.49
CA ALA A 181 -19.07 1.81 9.71
C ALA A 181 -17.72 2.38 10.18
N GLN A 182 -17.32 2.02 11.39
CA GLN A 182 -15.99 2.33 11.93
C GLN A 182 -14.95 1.70 11.00
N GLN A 183 -14.54 2.44 9.98
CA GLN A 183 -13.22 2.27 9.39
C GLN A 183 -12.26 2.77 10.46
N GLU A 184 -11.75 1.84 11.27
CA GLU A 184 -10.50 2.08 11.99
C GLU A 184 -9.46 2.43 10.91
N GLU A 185 -9.21 3.74 10.73
CA GLU A 185 -8.11 4.21 9.90
C GLU A 185 -6.84 3.54 10.44
N ALA A 186 -6.22 2.71 9.61
CA ALA A 186 -5.00 2.01 9.97
C ALA A 186 -3.98 3.02 10.52
N PRO A 187 -3.28 2.72 11.62
CA PRO A 187 -2.30 3.63 12.19
C PRO A 187 -1.25 3.99 11.12
N GLY A 188 -1.23 5.27 10.71
CA GLY A 188 -0.37 5.79 9.63
C GLY A 188 -1.06 6.20 8.33
N ALA A 189 -2.40 6.17 8.26
CA ALA A 189 -3.14 6.73 7.11
C ALA A 189 -3.00 8.26 7.03
N LEU A 190 -2.76 8.79 5.82
CA LEU A 190 -2.75 10.22 5.55
C LEU A 190 -4.19 10.75 5.50
N SER A 191 -4.42 11.94 6.07
CA SER A 191 -5.68 12.67 5.89
C SER A 191 -5.89 13.07 4.42
N GLU A 192 -7.14 13.35 4.03
CA GLU A 192 -7.48 13.82 2.67
C GLU A 192 -6.71 15.09 2.28
N GLU A 193 -6.47 15.98 3.24
CA GLU A 193 -5.69 17.20 3.02
C GLU A 193 -4.22 16.87 2.75
N GLU A 194 -3.63 15.97 3.55
CA GLU A 194 -2.23 15.57 3.41
C GLU A 194 -1.95 14.86 2.08
N LYS A 195 -2.91 14.10 1.56
CA LYS A 195 -2.82 13.47 0.22
C LYS A 195 -2.61 14.50 -0.90
N ILE A 196 -3.07 15.73 -0.72
CA ILE A 196 -2.91 16.84 -1.68
C ILE A 196 -1.65 17.66 -1.36
N ILE A 197 -1.45 18.02 -0.09
CA ILE A 197 -0.34 18.88 0.35
C ILE A 197 1.02 18.25 0.05
N LEU A 198 1.16 16.95 0.32
CA LEU A 198 2.44 16.25 0.20
C LEU A 198 2.99 16.30 -1.23
N PRO A 199 2.26 15.90 -2.29
CA PRO A 199 2.70 16.06 -3.68
C PRO A 199 3.03 17.51 -4.08
N CYS A 200 2.28 18.50 -3.57
CA CYS A 200 2.52 19.90 -3.86
C CYS A 200 3.85 20.39 -3.29
N ILE A 201 4.08 20.16 -1.99
CA ILE A 201 5.34 20.55 -1.33
C ILE A 201 6.52 19.79 -1.94
N SER A 202 6.39 18.48 -2.15
CA SER A 202 7.44 17.68 -2.77
C SER A 202 7.80 18.20 -4.17
N SER A 203 6.82 18.56 -5.00
CA SER A 203 7.06 19.12 -6.34
C SER A 203 7.78 20.47 -6.28
N ILE A 204 7.41 21.35 -5.34
CA ILE A 204 8.08 22.65 -5.13
C ILE A 204 9.54 22.43 -4.73
N LEU A 205 9.81 21.56 -3.76
CA LEU A 205 11.15 21.26 -3.28
C LEU A 205 12.02 20.63 -4.37
N PHE A 206 11.47 19.69 -5.14
CA PHE A 206 12.18 19.03 -6.24
C PHE A 206 12.50 19.98 -7.38
N ALA A 207 11.59 20.91 -7.71
CA ALA A 207 11.82 21.95 -8.71
C ALA A 207 12.96 22.91 -8.29
N ARG A 208 13.13 23.16 -6.98
CA ARG A 208 14.21 24.00 -6.44
C ARG A 208 15.54 23.26 -6.32
N ASN A 209 15.49 22.00 -5.88
CA ASN A 209 16.66 21.15 -5.74
C ASN A 209 16.29 19.71 -6.09
N ARG A 210 16.72 19.27 -7.28
CA ARG A 210 16.44 17.91 -7.81
C ARG A 210 17.00 16.78 -6.95
N LEU A 211 17.88 17.08 -5.99
CA LEU A 211 18.34 16.08 -5.03
C LEU A 211 17.27 15.76 -3.98
N LEU A 212 16.32 16.65 -3.70
CA LEU A 212 15.22 16.42 -2.76
C LEU A 212 14.10 15.63 -3.45
N ASN A 213 14.33 14.34 -3.63
CA ASN A 213 13.58 13.49 -4.56
C ASN A 213 12.91 12.28 -3.90
N ARG A 214 12.90 12.15 -2.57
CA ARG A 214 12.35 10.97 -1.87
C ARG A 214 10.93 10.62 -2.34
N PHE A 215 10.01 11.59 -2.33
CA PHE A 215 8.65 11.38 -2.82
C PHE A 215 8.63 11.06 -4.32
N GLN A 216 9.39 11.81 -5.12
CA GLN A 216 9.50 11.58 -6.56
C GLN A 216 10.06 10.19 -6.91
N MET A 217 10.93 9.64 -6.07
CA MET A 217 11.46 8.30 -6.23
C MET A 217 10.40 7.24 -5.91
N LEU A 218 9.66 7.43 -4.81
CA LEU A 218 8.55 6.54 -4.46
C LEU A 218 7.54 6.46 -5.62
N VAL A 219 7.08 7.62 -6.11
CA VAL A 219 6.15 7.68 -7.24
C VAL A 219 6.77 7.06 -8.49
N GLY A 220 8.03 7.36 -8.80
CA GLY A 220 8.70 6.80 -9.98
C GLY A 220 8.82 5.28 -9.98
N VAL A 221 9.22 4.70 -8.85
CA VAL A 221 9.30 3.25 -8.67
C VAL A 221 7.90 2.62 -8.76
N LEU A 222 6.89 3.21 -8.11
CA LEU A 222 5.50 2.74 -8.16
C LEU A 222 4.96 2.71 -9.60
N LEU A 223 5.18 3.79 -10.37
CA LEU A 223 4.76 3.86 -11.77
C LEU A 223 5.50 2.86 -12.66
N ALA A 224 6.75 2.53 -12.34
CA ALA A 224 7.49 1.51 -13.07
C ALA A 224 6.95 0.11 -12.79
N VAL A 225 6.67 -0.21 -11.53
CA VAL A 225 6.10 -1.51 -11.13
C VAL A 225 4.66 -1.70 -11.63
N SER A 226 3.89 -0.61 -11.70
CA SER A 226 2.49 -0.63 -12.18
C SER A 226 2.35 -0.69 -13.72
N ASP A 227 3.45 -0.94 -14.44
CA ASP A 227 3.53 -0.93 -15.91
C ASP A 227 2.91 0.32 -16.57
N THR A 228 3.06 1.48 -15.91
CA THR A 228 2.48 2.73 -16.44
C THR A 228 3.16 3.13 -17.75
N PRO A 229 2.42 3.58 -18.79
CA PRO A 229 3.01 4.01 -20.05
C PRO A 229 4.10 5.08 -19.90
N ASP A 230 5.14 5.00 -20.74
CA ASP A 230 6.29 5.91 -20.70
C ASP A 230 5.91 7.39 -20.86
N MET A 231 4.87 7.67 -21.65
CA MET A 231 4.33 9.02 -21.83
C MET A 231 3.83 9.62 -20.52
N VAL A 232 3.13 8.83 -19.69
CA VAL A 232 2.59 9.28 -18.40
C VAL A 232 3.73 9.52 -17.41
N LYS A 233 4.71 8.59 -17.36
CA LYS A 233 5.94 8.75 -16.56
C LYS A 233 6.69 10.03 -16.96
N GLY A 234 6.81 10.30 -18.26
CA GLY A 234 7.44 11.51 -18.78
C GLY A 234 6.68 12.79 -18.43
N PHE A 235 5.35 12.79 -18.59
CA PHE A 235 4.50 13.91 -18.21
C PHE A 235 4.64 14.26 -16.72
N LEU A 236 4.50 13.26 -15.83
CA LEU A 236 4.63 13.46 -14.39
C LEU A 236 6.04 13.90 -13.99
N HIS A 237 7.08 13.45 -14.70
CA HIS A 237 8.44 13.91 -14.48
C HIS A 237 8.57 15.41 -14.79
N HIS A 238 8.00 15.87 -15.90
CA HIS A 238 7.97 17.29 -16.27
C HIS A 238 7.16 18.14 -15.28
N CYS A 239 6.15 17.57 -14.63
CA CYS A 239 5.41 18.21 -13.54
C CYS A 239 6.15 18.20 -12.19
N GLY A 240 7.32 17.55 -12.08
CA GLY A 240 8.08 17.45 -10.83
C GLY A 240 7.53 16.43 -9.82
N MET A 241 6.61 15.57 -10.26
CA MET A 241 5.96 14.56 -9.41
C MET A 241 6.72 13.24 -9.37
N THR A 242 7.62 13.00 -10.33
CA THR A 242 8.49 11.82 -10.35
C THR A 242 9.90 12.17 -10.85
N VAL A 243 10.86 11.32 -10.52
CA VAL A 243 12.19 11.34 -11.14
C VAL A 243 12.13 10.88 -12.59
N SER A 244 13.23 11.08 -13.33
CA SER A 244 13.33 10.69 -14.73
C SER A 244 13.40 9.17 -14.88
N GLN A 245 12.98 8.67 -16.05
CA GLN A 245 13.02 7.22 -16.32
C GLN A 245 14.41 6.58 -16.16
N PRO A 246 15.52 7.20 -16.62
CA PRO A 246 16.85 6.63 -16.40
C PRO A 246 17.16 6.46 -14.91
N THR A 247 16.76 7.41 -14.07
CA THR A 247 16.95 7.31 -12.62
C THR A 247 16.09 6.19 -12.03
N ILE A 248 14.85 6.02 -12.49
CA ILE A 248 13.98 4.92 -12.06
C ILE A 248 14.61 3.57 -12.42
N ARG A 249 15.07 3.39 -13.67
CA ARG A 249 15.74 2.15 -14.11
C ARG A 249 17.01 1.87 -13.32
N SER A 250 17.89 2.86 -13.16
CA SER A 250 19.09 2.74 -12.34
C SER A 250 18.77 2.37 -10.89
N THR A 251 17.65 2.85 -10.35
CA THR A 251 17.19 2.49 -9.01
C THR A 251 16.75 1.03 -8.94
N LEU A 252 15.95 0.57 -9.89
CA LEU A 252 15.52 -0.83 -9.98
C LEU A 252 16.70 -1.79 -10.20
N GLU A 253 17.64 -1.41 -11.06
CA GLU A 253 18.90 -2.13 -11.28
C GLU A 253 19.71 -2.21 -9.99
N SER A 254 19.89 -1.10 -9.27
CA SER A 254 20.62 -1.08 -7.99
C SER A 254 19.94 -1.98 -6.94
N ILE A 255 18.61 -1.91 -6.82
CA ILE A 255 17.83 -2.79 -5.93
C ILE A 255 18.09 -4.26 -6.29
N SER A 256 18.10 -4.58 -7.58
CA SER A 256 18.36 -5.91 -8.08
C SER A 256 19.80 -6.37 -7.85
N ASP A 257 20.80 -5.48 -7.98
CA ASP A 257 22.21 -5.75 -7.69
C ASP A 257 22.43 -6.08 -6.21
N MET A 258 21.72 -5.38 -5.32
CA MET A 258 21.79 -5.59 -3.87
C MET A 258 21.04 -6.83 -3.38
N ALA A 259 20.25 -7.49 -4.23
CA ALA A 259 19.58 -8.73 -3.86
C ALA A 259 20.59 -9.83 -3.46
N VAL A 260 21.74 -9.93 -4.13
CA VAL A 260 22.75 -10.95 -3.79
C VAL A 260 23.39 -10.69 -2.42
N PRO A 261 23.90 -9.49 -2.10
CA PRO A 261 24.35 -9.16 -0.74
C PRO A 261 23.29 -9.41 0.35
N ASN A 262 22.04 -8.99 0.13
CA ASN A 262 20.96 -9.20 1.09
C ASN A 262 20.65 -10.70 1.29
N ALA A 263 20.71 -11.49 0.21
CA ALA A 263 20.57 -12.93 0.29
C ALA A 263 21.75 -13.57 1.05
N LYS A 264 22.98 -13.10 0.85
CA LYS A 264 24.15 -13.56 1.63
C LYS A 264 23.99 -13.27 3.11
N GLU A 265 23.50 -12.09 3.47
CA GLU A 265 23.19 -11.72 4.85
C GLU A 265 22.13 -12.65 5.44
N LEU A 266 21.07 -12.95 4.68
CA LEU A 266 20.02 -13.90 5.08
C LEU A 266 20.57 -15.32 5.28
N PHE A 267 21.49 -15.77 4.42
CA PHE A 267 22.15 -17.07 4.56
C PHE A 267 23.14 -17.12 5.73
N ALA A 268 23.68 -15.98 6.16
CA ALA A 268 24.55 -15.90 7.33
C ALA A 268 23.79 -16.11 8.65
N ASP A 269 22.49 -15.84 8.71
CA ASP A 269 21.66 -16.08 9.88
C ASP A 269 21.33 -17.57 10.04
N LYS A 270 22.11 -18.29 10.85
CA LYS A 270 21.93 -19.73 11.11
C LYS A 270 20.68 -20.08 11.93
N ASN A 271 19.97 -19.11 12.50
CA ASN A 271 18.80 -19.38 13.34
C ASN A 271 17.51 -19.54 12.55
N ARG A 272 17.53 -19.23 11.25
CA ARG A 272 16.37 -19.31 10.37
C ARG A 272 16.56 -20.43 9.35
N ILE A 273 15.47 -21.11 8.97
CA ILE A 273 15.46 -22.03 7.84
C ILE A 273 15.22 -21.22 6.56
N LYS A 274 16.07 -21.43 5.55
CA LYS A 274 16.00 -20.73 4.25
C LYS A 274 15.38 -21.68 3.24
N VAL A 275 14.50 -21.14 2.41
CA VAL A 275 13.89 -21.84 1.29
C VAL A 275 14.26 -21.11 0.01
N PHE A 276 14.77 -21.85 -0.96
CA PHE A 276 15.00 -21.39 -2.32
C PHE A 276 13.80 -21.75 -3.19
N LEU A 277 13.03 -20.75 -3.57
CA LEU A 277 11.94 -20.87 -4.54
C LEU A 277 12.44 -20.46 -5.91
N PHE A 278 12.14 -21.27 -6.92
CA PHE A 278 12.28 -20.87 -8.30
C PHE A 278 11.07 -21.29 -9.11
N ASP A 279 10.78 -20.51 -10.14
CA ASP A 279 9.65 -20.74 -11.04
C ASP A 279 9.93 -20.11 -12.40
N ASN A 280 9.22 -20.58 -13.43
CA ASN A 280 9.39 -20.19 -14.81
C ASN A 280 8.61 -18.90 -15.14
N ILE A 281 9.28 -17.93 -15.75
CA ILE A 281 8.70 -16.71 -16.31
C ILE A 281 8.96 -16.67 -17.81
N ASN A 282 7.89 -16.78 -18.58
CA ASN A 282 7.94 -16.65 -20.03
C ASN A 282 7.57 -15.23 -20.47
N ILE A 283 8.55 -14.46 -20.93
CA ILE A 283 8.31 -13.11 -21.46
C ILE A 283 8.20 -13.15 -22.98
N TYR A 284 7.01 -12.84 -23.49
CA TYR A 284 6.79 -12.71 -24.92
C TYR A 284 7.06 -11.28 -25.39
N MET A 285 8.14 -11.07 -26.14
CA MET A 285 8.51 -9.77 -26.66
C MET A 285 7.95 -9.58 -28.06
N ARG A 286 6.96 -8.68 -28.17
CA ARG A 286 6.43 -8.22 -29.46
C ARG A 286 7.31 -7.11 -30.02
N ARG A 287 7.76 -7.26 -31.25
CA ARG A 287 8.47 -6.17 -31.96
C ARG A 287 7.44 -5.13 -32.41
N ALA A 288 7.68 -3.86 -32.07
CA ALA A 288 6.79 -2.75 -32.43
C ALA A 288 6.66 -2.54 -33.94
N ALA A 289 7.71 -2.86 -34.70
CA ALA A 289 7.67 -2.91 -36.16
C ALA A 289 8.26 -4.26 -36.61
N LEU A 290 7.43 -5.09 -37.23
CA LEU A 290 7.86 -6.37 -37.79
C LEU A 290 8.35 -6.14 -39.23
N ARG A 291 9.65 -6.33 -39.47
CA ARG A 291 10.17 -6.53 -40.83
C ARG A 291 10.01 -8.01 -41.22
N LEU A 292 10.12 -8.32 -42.51
CA LEU A 292 10.07 -9.70 -43.03
C LEU A 292 11.06 -10.67 -42.34
N THR A 293 12.14 -10.15 -41.76
CA THR A 293 13.16 -10.91 -41.04
C THR A 293 13.00 -10.89 -39.52
N ASP A 294 12.05 -10.11 -39.00
CA ASP A 294 11.87 -9.93 -37.57
C ASP A 294 10.77 -10.86 -37.08
N PHE A 295 11.11 -11.67 -36.07
CA PHE A 295 10.18 -12.56 -35.40
C PHE A 295 9.97 -12.08 -33.97
N ASN A 296 8.76 -12.28 -33.45
CA ASN A 296 8.52 -12.14 -32.03
C ASN A 296 9.37 -13.20 -31.31
N THR A 297 9.99 -12.80 -30.20
CA THR A 297 10.85 -13.68 -29.42
C THR A 297 10.21 -13.95 -28.08
N ALA A 298 10.22 -15.20 -27.64
CA ALA A 298 9.96 -15.55 -26.24
C ALA A 298 11.30 -15.68 -25.53
N ALA A 299 11.41 -15.11 -24.33
CA ALA A 299 12.50 -15.40 -23.41
C ALA A 299 11.93 -16.28 -22.29
N ALA A 300 12.44 -17.51 -22.20
CA ALA A 300 12.28 -18.34 -21.00
C ALA A 300 13.27 -17.81 -19.96
N LEU A 301 12.74 -17.37 -18.83
CA LEU A 301 13.51 -16.85 -17.70
C LEU A 301 13.11 -17.64 -16.46
N THR A 302 14.04 -17.85 -15.55
CA THR A 302 13.77 -18.45 -14.25
C THR A 302 13.82 -17.38 -13.16
N MET A 303 12.72 -17.23 -12.43
CA MET A 303 12.63 -16.43 -11.21
C MET A 303 13.26 -17.18 -10.05
N ARG A 304 13.93 -16.44 -9.17
CA ARG A 304 14.65 -16.96 -8.02
C ARG A 304 14.31 -16.11 -6.81
N THR A 305 13.73 -16.70 -5.78
CA THR A 305 13.40 -16.03 -4.53
C THR A 305 13.86 -16.86 -3.36
N ILE A 306 14.55 -16.22 -2.41
CA ILE A 306 14.92 -16.85 -1.15
C ILE A 306 14.01 -16.27 -0.09
N TYR A 307 13.42 -17.11 0.75
CA TYR A 307 12.65 -16.66 1.90
C TYR A 307 12.99 -17.49 3.13
N THR A 308 12.62 -16.97 4.30
CA THR A 308 12.74 -17.72 5.55
C THR A 308 11.40 -18.25 6.01
N LEU A 309 11.40 -19.44 6.59
CA LEU A 309 10.24 -19.94 7.32
C LEU A 309 10.00 -19.09 8.59
N SER A 310 8.84 -19.30 9.21
CA SER A 310 8.48 -18.63 10.46
C SER A 310 9.54 -18.86 11.53
N SER A 311 9.67 -17.88 12.44
CA SER A 311 10.45 -17.97 13.68
C SER A 311 10.10 -19.20 14.54
N ALA A 312 8.89 -19.76 14.39
CA ALA A 312 8.48 -20.98 15.06
C ALA A 312 9.18 -22.25 14.53
N SER A 313 9.73 -22.21 13.31
CA SER A 313 10.44 -23.35 12.71
C SER A 313 11.91 -23.33 13.13
N LEU A 314 12.33 -24.35 13.89
CA LEU A 314 13.71 -24.42 14.40
C LEU A 314 14.60 -25.15 13.40
N PRO A 315 15.83 -24.66 13.13
CA PRO A 315 16.79 -25.38 12.29
C PRO A 315 17.07 -26.83 12.75
N SER A 316 16.90 -27.12 14.05
CA SER A 316 16.98 -28.49 14.58
C SER A 316 15.95 -29.45 14.01
N ASP A 317 14.79 -28.93 13.62
CA ASP A 317 13.68 -29.71 13.04
C ASP A 317 14.01 -30.15 11.61
N PHE A 318 14.96 -29.45 10.96
CA PHE A 318 15.37 -29.67 9.59
C PHE A 318 16.88 -29.96 9.49
N ASN A 319 17.25 -31.23 9.72
CA ASN A 319 18.62 -31.69 9.57
C ASN A 319 18.79 -32.67 8.40
N GLU A 320 20.04 -32.91 8.00
CA GLU A 320 20.37 -33.81 6.89
C GLU A 320 19.86 -35.24 7.10
N GLY A 321 19.77 -35.71 8.34
CA GLY A 321 19.22 -37.01 8.68
C GLY A 321 17.71 -37.11 8.37
N HIS A 322 16.93 -36.10 8.77
CA HIS A 322 15.49 -36.05 8.47
C HIS A 322 15.23 -35.98 6.96
N ILE A 323 16.03 -35.19 6.24
CA ILE A 323 15.96 -35.08 4.78
C ILE A 323 16.21 -36.44 4.12
N ARG A 324 17.26 -37.14 4.55
CA ARG A 324 17.56 -38.49 4.03
C ARG A 324 16.43 -39.47 4.34
N GLN A 325 15.87 -39.45 5.56
CA GLN A 325 14.73 -40.31 5.91
C GLN A 325 13.53 -40.07 5.00
N LEU A 326 13.17 -38.80 4.73
CA LEU A 326 12.07 -38.47 3.82
C LEU A 326 12.38 -38.81 2.35
N ARG A 327 13.64 -38.67 1.93
CA ARG A 327 14.10 -39.03 0.59
C ARG A 327 14.03 -40.52 0.34
N ASP A 328 14.52 -41.27 1.31
CA ASP A 328 14.69 -42.71 1.24
C ASP A 328 13.39 -43.44 1.66
N ALA A 329 12.36 -42.69 2.08
CA ALA A 329 11.04 -43.22 2.36
C ALA A 329 10.45 -43.88 1.11
N ASP A 330 9.99 -45.12 1.26
CA ASP A 330 9.35 -45.85 0.18
C ASP A 330 7.96 -45.27 -0.09
N ARG A 331 7.86 -44.44 -1.13
CA ARG A 331 6.61 -43.82 -1.56
C ARG A 331 5.57 -44.84 -2.03
N ALA A 332 5.97 -46.07 -2.35
CA ALA A 332 5.01 -47.13 -2.69
C ALA A 332 4.19 -47.59 -1.47
N LEU A 333 4.61 -47.25 -0.26
CA LEU A 333 3.87 -47.53 0.97
C LEU A 333 2.76 -46.51 1.25
N LEU A 334 2.75 -45.36 0.55
CA LEU A 334 1.69 -44.37 0.70
C LEU A 334 0.39 -44.89 0.09
N THR A 335 -0.65 -44.96 0.92
CA THR A 335 -2.01 -45.29 0.54
C THR A 335 -2.84 -44.03 0.32
N VAL A 336 -4.04 -44.17 -0.25
CA VAL A 336 -4.95 -43.03 -0.43
C VAL A 336 -5.42 -42.53 0.94
N GLU A 337 -5.58 -43.45 1.89
CA GLU A 337 -5.96 -43.19 3.27
C GLU A 337 -4.90 -42.37 4.04
N ASP A 338 -3.62 -42.42 3.64
CA ASP A 338 -2.56 -41.59 4.23
C ASP A 338 -2.62 -40.12 3.76
N ILE A 339 -3.37 -39.83 2.69
CA ILE A 339 -3.42 -38.52 2.01
C ILE A 339 -4.81 -37.88 2.14
N VAL A 340 -5.86 -38.69 2.06
CA VAL A 340 -7.25 -38.23 2.11
C VAL A 340 -7.64 -38.02 3.58
N PRO A 341 -8.11 -36.81 3.95
CA PRO A 341 -8.63 -36.56 5.29
C PRO A 341 -9.76 -37.54 5.64
N ASP A 342 -10.06 -37.69 6.92
CA ASP A 342 -11.19 -38.51 7.34
C ASP A 342 -12.53 -38.03 6.73
N GLY A 343 -13.51 -38.94 6.68
CA GLY A 343 -14.80 -38.66 6.06
C GLY A 343 -15.54 -37.49 6.73
N ASP A 344 -15.43 -37.40 8.05
CA ASP A 344 -16.08 -36.36 8.85
C ASP A 344 -15.50 -34.97 8.52
N PHE A 345 -14.19 -34.88 8.31
CA PHE A 345 -13.50 -33.69 7.87
C PHE A 345 -13.98 -33.24 6.49
N LEU A 346 -14.06 -34.17 5.52
CA LEU A 346 -14.57 -33.85 4.18
C LEU A 346 -16.04 -33.44 4.19
N GLU A 347 -16.87 -34.07 5.03
CA GLU A 347 -18.27 -33.68 5.23
C GLU A 347 -18.37 -32.26 5.78
N GLN A 348 -17.59 -31.94 6.82
CA GLN A 348 -17.54 -30.62 7.42
C GLN A 348 -17.06 -29.54 6.43
N ALA A 349 -16.05 -29.86 5.61
CA ALA A 349 -15.60 -28.99 4.52
C ALA A 349 -16.74 -28.72 3.52
N GLY A 350 -17.46 -29.77 3.12
CA GLY A 350 -18.62 -29.68 2.24
C GLY A 350 -19.71 -28.77 2.80
N ILE A 351 -20.05 -28.93 4.09
CA ILE A 351 -21.03 -28.08 4.79
C ILE A 351 -20.60 -26.62 4.75
N ILE A 352 -19.33 -26.33 5.05
CA ILE A 352 -18.79 -24.95 5.03
C ILE A 352 -18.89 -24.35 3.62
N HIS A 353 -18.50 -25.09 2.58
CA HIS A 353 -18.56 -24.62 1.20
C HIS A 353 -19.99 -24.41 0.71
N ILE A 354 -20.92 -25.32 1.02
CA ILE A 354 -22.35 -25.15 0.70
C ILE A 354 -22.89 -23.92 1.42
N ALA A 355 -22.66 -23.78 2.73
CA ALA A 355 -23.14 -22.64 3.52
C ALA A 355 -22.60 -21.32 2.97
N GLN A 356 -21.32 -21.27 2.57
CA GLN A 356 -20.72 -20.08 1.97
C GLN A 356 -21.35 -19.72 0.62
N SER A 357 -21.62 -20.69 -0.25
CA SER A 357 -22.32 -20.44 -1.52
C SER A 357 -23.77 -19.99 -1.29
N LEU A 358 -24.47 -20.58 -0.31
CA LEU A 358 -25.83 -20.18 0.05
C LEU A 358 -25.92 -18.73 0.54
N MET A 359 -24.86 -18.20 1.17
CA MET A 359 -24.81 -16.78 1.54
C MET A 359 -24.91 -15.83 0.34
N GLY A 360 -24.45 -16.26 -0.84
CA GLY A 360 -24.54 -15.48 -2.08
C GLY A 360 -25.91 -15.57 -2.76
N CYS A 361 -26.66 -16.65 -2.53
CA CYS A 361 -27.93 -16.91 -3.23
C CYS A 361 -29.18 -16.66 -2.38
N ALA A 362 -29.09 -16.80 -1.05
CA ALA A 362 -30.23 -16.67 -0.15
C ALA A 362 -30.41 -15.24 0.38
N GLN A 363 -31.67 -14.84 0.58
CA GLN A 363 -32.01 -13.56 1.19
C GLN A 363 -32.08 -13.72 2.72
N PHE A 364 -31.29 -12.93 3.45
CA PHE A 364 -31.26 -12.93 4.91
C PHE A 364 -31.72 -11.58 5.45
N GLN A 365 -32.41 -11.57 6.59
CA GLN A 365 -32.55 -10.34 7.36
C GLN A 365 -31.19 -9.95 7.98
N PRO A 366 -30.88 -8.66 8.21
CA PRO A 366 -29.56 -8.22 8.68
C PRO A 366 -29.07 -8.95 9.95
N ARG A 367 -29.96 -9.17 10.93
CA ARG A 367 -29.62 -9.90 12.17
C ARG A 367 -29.30 -11.38 11.92
N GLN A 368 -30.05 -12.02 11.03
CA GLN A 368 -29.82 -13.42 10.65
C GLN A 368 -28.51 -13.55 9.88
N GLN A 369 -28.24 -12.62 8.95
CA GLN A 369 -27.00 -12.58 8.19
C GLN A 369 -25.77 -12.51 9.10
N SER A 370 -25.78 -11.62 10.10
CA SER A 370 -24.68 -11.53 11.08
C SER A 370 -24.51 -12.81 11.92
N ALA A 371 -25.61 -13.47 12.29
CA ALA A 371 -25.56 -14.72 13.05
C ALA A 371 -25.00 -15.88 12.21
N VAL A 372 -25.42 -15.99 10.95
CA VAL A 372 -24.93 -17.01 10.01
C VAL A 372 -23.46 -16.79 9.69
N LEU A 373 -23.04 -15.54 9.43
CA LEU A 373 -21.63 -15.20 9.20
C LEU A 373 -20.76 -15.60 10.39
N ARG A 374 -21.18 -15.25 11.62
CA ARG A 374 -20.46 -15.63 12.84
C ARG A 374 -20.36 -17.15 12.99
N ARG A 375 -21.44 -17.88 12.72
CA ARG A 375 -21.42 -19.35 12.79
C ARG A 375 -20.51 -19.95 11.72
N LEU A 376 -20.52 -19.40 10.50
CA LEU A 376 -19.65 -19.84 9.41
C LEU A 376 -18.18 -19.61 9.76
N GLU A 377 -17.83 -18.45 10.33
CA GLU A 377 -16.49 -18.16 10.83
C GLU A 377 -16.07 -19.15 11.93
N GLU A 378 -16.96 -19.48 12.85
CA GLU A 378 -16.71 -20.48 13.89
C GLU A 378 -16.45 -21.88 13.29
N LEU A 379 -17.28 -22.31 12.34
CA LEU A 379 -17.10 -23.59 11.64
C LEU A 379 -15.77 -23.63 10.88
N ARG A 380 -15.41 -22.54 10.19
CA ARG A 380 -14.11 -22.42 9.51
C ARG A 380 -12.97 -22.56 10.50
N ARG A 381 -13.04 -21.88 11.64
CA ARG A 381 -12.03 -21.94 12.71
C ARG A 381 -11.87 -23.35 13.27
N LEU A 382 -12.98 -24.05 13.52
CA LEU A 382 -12.97 -25.44 14.02
C LEU A 382 -12.46 -26.45 12.97
N HIS A 383 -12.64 -26.14 11.68
CA HIS A 383 -12.21 -26.98 10.58
C HIS A 383 -10.74 -26.77 10.17
N THR A 384 -10.11 -25.69 10.61
CA THR A 384 -8.69 -25.45 10.33
C THR A 384 -7.78 -26.41 11.08
N ILE A 385 -6.79 -26.98 10.39
CA ILE A 385 -5.74 -27.86 10.93
C ILE A 385 -4.37 -27.18 10.73
N ASP A 386 -3.46 -27.35 11.70
CA ASP A 386 -2.06 -26.91 11.63
C ASP A 386 -1.86 -25.45 11.19
N VAL A 387 -2.71 -24.56 11.71
CA VAL A 387 -2.64 -23.13 11.41
C VAL A 387 -1.37 -22.54 12.00
N LEU A 388 -0.52 -22.03 11.12
CA LEU A 388 0.64 -21.23 11.51
C LEU A 388 0.18 -19.80 11.83
N GLU A 389 0.70 -19.25 12.92
CA GLU A 389 0.51 -17.83 13.23
C GLU A 389 1.12 -16.97 12.11
N PRO A 390 0.39 -15.96 11.61
CA PRO A 390 0.87 -15.14 10.52
C PRO A 390 2.07 -14.28 10.97
N GLU A 391 3.21 -14.48 10.31
CA GLU A 391 4.43 -13.68 10.46
C GLU A 391 4.76 -13.03 9.12
N VAL A 392 5.32 -11.82 9.15
CA VAL A 392 5.82 -11.18 7.93
C VAL A 392 6.99 -11.99 7.39
N THR A 393 6.81 -12.60 6.22
CA THR A 393 7.87 -13.38 5.58
C THR A 393 9.02 -12.47 5.14
N THR A 394 10.21 -12.73 5.66
CA THR A 394 11.44 -12.15 5.11
C THR A 394 11.82 -12.87 3.83
N PHE A 395 11.88 -12.15 2.71
CA PHE A 395 12.27 -12.69 1.42
C PHE A 395 13.19 -11.74 0.64
N VAL A 396 13.96 -12.32 -0.28
CA VAL A 396 14.86 -11.64 -1.21
C VAL A 396 14.67 -12.25 -2.59
N SER A 397 14.20 -11.45 -3.54
CA SER A 397 14.10 -11.86 -4.94
C SER A 397 15.40 -11.56 -5.68
N LEU A 398 16.07 -12.60 -6.17
CA LEU A 398 17.28 -12.50 -6.96
C LEU A 398 16.99 -12.11 -8.41
N LYS A 399 18.05 -11.81 -9.16
CA LYS A 399 17.97 -11.55 -10.60
C LYS A 399 17.41 -12.76 -11.35
N LEU A 400 16.59 -12.47 -12.36
CA LEU A 400 16.12 -13.47 -13.32
C LEU A 400 17.32 -14.06 -14.06
N LEU A 401 17.33 -15.39 -14.19
CA LEU A 401 18.28 -16.09 -15.06
C LEU A 401 17.61 -16.38 -16.39
N ARG A 402 18.38 -16.35 -17.49
CA ARG A 402 17.87 -16.68 -18.82
C ARG A 402 18.05 -18.17 -19.10
N GLU A 403 17.58 -18.96 -18.16
CA GLU A 403 17.64 -20.42 -18.17
C GLU A 403 16.22 -20.99 -18.16
N ASP A 404 16.03 -22.09 -18.88
CA ASP A 404 14.75 -22.78 -18.96
C ASP A 404 14.67 -23.89 -17.91
N GLU A 405 13.90 -23.63 -16.84
CA GLU A 405 13.59 -24.58 -15.77
C GLU A 405 12.91 -25.86 -16.32
N GLY A 406 12.29 -25.80 -17.50
CA GLY A 406 11.70 -26.96 -18.17
C GLY A 406 12.73 -27.99 -18.66
N THR A 407 14.02 -27.69 -18.58
CA THR A 407 15.12 -28.57 -18.98
C THR A 407 16.04 -28.93 -17.82
N LEU A 408 16.60 -30.14 -17.82
CA LEU A 408 17.54 -30.57 -16.77
C LEU A 408 18.81 -29.72 -16.75
N GLU A 409 19.29 -29.30 -17.94
CA GLU A 409 20.46 -28.41 -18.06
C GLU A 409 20.16 -27.03 -17.48
N GLY A 410 19.01 -26.44 -17.79
CA GLY A 410 18.59 -25.15 -17.23
C GLY A 410 18.46 -25.20 -15.70
N ILE A 411 17.90 -26.27 -15.14
CA ILE A 411 17.90 -26.48 -13.67
C ILE A 411 19.32 -26.53 -13.11
N LYS A 412 20.21 -27.33 -13.71
CA LYS A 412 21.61 -27.45 -13.24
C LYS A 412 22.30 -26.07 -13.26
N THR A 413 22.10 -25.28 -14.31
CA THR A 413 22.64 -23.91 -14.41
C THR A 413 22.04 -22.98 -13.36
N VAL A 414 20.71 -22.99 -13.17
CA VAL A 414 20.03 -22.18 -12.15
C VAL A 414 20.61 -22.44 -10.76
N PHE A 415 20.81 -23.70 -10.39
CA PHE A 415 21.43 -24.04 -9.12
C PHE A 415 22.89 -23.62 -9.06
N THR A 416 23.68 -23.92 -10.08
CA THR A 416 25.12 -23.61 -10.11
C THR A 416 25.36 -22.10 -9.95
N ASP A 417 24.66 -21.29 -10.75
CA ASP A 417 24.77 -19.84 -10.71
C ASP A 417 24.31 -19.28 -9.36
N THR A 418 23.20 -19.80 -8.82
CA THR A 418 22.67 -19.34 -7.53
C THR A 418 23.63 -19.66 -6.38
N LEU A 419 24.13 -20.89 -6.31
CA LEU A 419 25.06 -21.31 -5.26
C LEU A 419 26.37 -20.51 -5.37
N GLN A 420 26.88 -20.30 -6.58
CA GLN A 420 28.07 -19.48 -6.81
C GLN A 420 27.86 -18.00 -6.42
N GLU A 421 26.75 -17.39 -6.83
CA GLU A 421 26.42 -15.99 -6.49
C GLU A 421 26.36 -15.80 -4.98
N LEU A 422 25.75 -16.75 -4.27
CA LEU A 422 25.61 -16.74 -2.81
C LEU A 422 26.88 -17.17 -2.07
N GLY A 423 27.88 -17.75 -2.76
CA GLY A 423 29.10 -18.26 -2.15
C GLY A 423 28.87 -19.49 -1.28
N LEU A 424 27.87 -20.30 -1.63
CA LEU A 424 27.57 -21.57 -0.95
C LEU A 424 28.41 -22.69 -1.54
N ASP A 425 28.95 -23.53 -0.67
CA ASP A 425 29.85 -24.62 -1.04
C ASP A 425 29.39 -25.96 -0.43
N ALA A 426 30.25 -26.99 -0.49
CA ALA A 426 29.92 -28.32 0.02
C ALA A 426 29.65 -28.34 1.53
N THR A 427 30.01 -27.29 2.27
CA THR A 427 29.79 -27.15 3.71
C THR A 427 28.45 -26.51 4.05
N MET A 428 27.66 -26.09 3.05
CA MET A 428 26.34 -25.47 3.26
C MET A 428 25.43 -26.33 4.14
N GLU A 429 24.55 -25.67 4.90
CA GLU A 429 23.42 -26.32 5.56
C GLU A 429 22.46 -26.89 4.50
N PRO A 430 21.65 -27.91 4.83
CA PRO A 430 20.67 -28.41 3.89
C PRO A 430 19.73 -27.30 3.42
N LEU A 431 19.48 -27.25 2.11
CA LEU A 431 18.69 -26.19 1.48
C LEU A 431 17.34 -26.75 1.09
N LEU A 432 16.27 -26.18 1.66
CA LEU A 432 14.93 -26.40 1.16
C LEU A 432 14.76 -25.73 -0.19
N VAL A 433 14.20 -26.47 -1.12
CA VAL A 433 13.84 -25.97 -2.44
C VAL A 433 12.34 -26.11 -2.62
N ALA A 434 11.67 -25.04 -3.00
CA ALA A 434 10.26 -25.07 -3.32
C ALA A 434 10.07 -24.77 -4.81
N GLY A 435 9.24 -25.55 -5.47
CA GLY A 435 8.86 -25.36 -6.87
C GLY A 435 7.47 -25.95 -7.11
N ASP A 436 6.93 -25.74 -8.31
CA ASP A 436 5.80 -26.53 -8.75
C ASP A 436 6.22 -28.01 -8.92
N LEU A 437 5.27 -28.89 -9.23
CA LEU A 437 5.57 -30.32 -9.34
C LEU A 437 6.60 -30.62 -10.44
N LEU A 438 6.60 -29.84 -11.52
CA LEU A 438 7.56 -30.03 -12.62
C LEU A 438 8.98 -29.67 -12.16
N SER A 439 9.14 -28.50 -11.54
CA SER A 439 10.40 -28.01 -10.97
C SER A 439 11.03 -28.99 -10.01
N VAL A 440 10.21 -29.58 -9.13
CA VAL A 440 10.66 -30.57 -8.16
C VAL A 440 11.07 -31.87 -8.83
N ARG A 441 10.29 -32.36 -9.81
CA ARG A 441 10.65 -33.58 -10.55
C ARG A 441 11.93 -33.39 -11.36
N ASN A 442 12.12 -32.25 -11.99
CA ASN A 442 13.33 -31.93 -12.73
C ASN A 442 14.54 -31.81 -11.78
N THR A 443 14.38 -31.20 -10.60
CA THR A 443 15.44 -31.14 -9.57
C THR A 443 15.84 -32.54 -9.11
N LEU A 444 14.88 -33.41 -8.83
CA LEU A 444 15.14 -34.81 -8.45
C LEU A 444 15.84 -35.58 -9.58
N ALA A 445 15.48 -35.31 -10.84
CA ALA A 445 16.13 -35.93 -11.99
C ALA A 445 17.58 -35.46 -12.17
N VAL A 446 17.87 -34.17 -11.92
CA VAL A 446 19.25 -33.65 -11.89
C VAL A 446 20.07 -34.30 -10.77
N GLN A 447 19.49 -34.45 -9.58
CA GLN A 447 20.13 -35.17 -8.48
C GLN A 447 20.44 -36.63 -8.81
N ASP A 448 19.51 -37.33 -9.48
CA ASP A 448 19.69 -38.72 -9.87
C ASP A 448 20.78 -38.88 -10.94
N ALA A 449 20.78 -38.00 -11.95
CA ALA A 449 21.81 -37.96 -12.98
C ALA A 449 23.20 -37.64 -12.38
N GLY A 450 23.26 -36.70 -11.44
CA GLY A 450 24.49 -36.29 -10.76
C GLY A 450 25.17 -37.40 -9.95
N LYS A 451 24.46 -38.47 -9.56
CA LYS A 451 25.05 -39.64 -8.86
C LYS A 451 26.16 -40.32 -9.67
N PHE A 452 26.13 -40.18 -11.00
CA PHE A 452 27.09 -40.78 -11.92
C PHE A 452 28.20 -39.81 -12.34
N GLU A 453 28.17 -38.57 -11.87
CA GLU A 453 29.19 -37.55 -12.15
C GLU A 453 30.28 -37.57 -11.07
N ASP A 454 31.54 -37.43 -11.48
CA ASP A 454 32.70 -37.33 -10.58
C ASP A 454 32.81 -35.94 -9.91
N GLU A 455 31.86 -35.04 -10.16
CA GLU A 455 31.83 -33.69 -9.59
C GLU A 455 31.53 -33.71 -8.08
N GLY A 456 31.94 -32.64 -7.38
CA GLY A 456 31.76 -32.53 -5.93
C GLY A 456 30.30 -32.49 -5.48
N SER A 457 30.07 -32.71 -4.17
CA SER A 457 28.73 -32.81 -3.55
C SER A 457 27.76 -31.65 -3.87
N VAL A 458 28.29 -30.45 -4.11
CA VAL A 458 27.53 -29.26 -4.53
C VAL A 458 26.92 -29.43 -5.91
N HIS A 459 27.69 -29.92 -6.88
CA HIS A 459 27.24 -30.13 -8.26
C HIS A 459 26.18 -31.23 -8.36
N ARG A 460 26.26 -32.22 -7.47
CA ARG A 460 25.25 -33.28 -7.35
C ARG A 460 23.99 -32.87 -6.60
N LEU A 461 23.98 -31.65 -6.04
CA LEU A 461 22.88 -31.12 -5.24
C LEU A 461 22.52 -32.03 -4.06
N ASP A 462 23.50 -32.72 -3.46
CA ASP A 462 23.26 -33.74 -2.41
C ASP A 462 22.55 -33.15 -1.17
N LYS A 463 22.71 -31.85 -0.94
CA LYS A 463 22.15 -31.10 0.20
C LYS A 463 20.87 -30.36 -0.10
N VAL A 464 20.34 -30.49 -1.32
CA VAL A 464 19.09 -29.86 -1.74
C VAL A 464 17.92 -30.79 -1.45
N TRP A 465 16.87 -30.25 -0.83
CA TRP A 465 15.63 -30.96 -0.57
C TRP A 465 14.46 -30.29 -1.30
N PRO A 466 14.06 -30.82 -2.47
CA PRO A 466 12.97 -30.25 -3.25
C PRO A 466 11.61 -30.69 -2.70
N ILE A 467 10.74 -29.71 -2.43
CA ILE A 467 9.37 -29.84 -1.93
C ILE A 467 8.43 -29.23 -2.95
N SER A 468 7.42 -30.00 -3.36
CA SER A 468 6.38 -29.48 -4.27
C SER A 468 5.43 -28.61 -3.48
N GLY A 469 5.30 -27.35 -3.90
CA GLY A 469 4.18 -26.53 -3.45
C GLY A 469 2.86 -27.10 -4.02
N PRO A 470 1.71 -26.78 -3.40
CA PRO A 470 0.39 -27.11 -3.95
C PRO A 470 0.01 -26.21 -5.14
N TRP A 471 0.99 -25.55 -5.76
CA TRP A 471 0.79 -24.69 -6.91
C TRP A 471 0.24 -25.48 -8.09
N HIS A 472 -0.67 -24.87 -8.83
CA HIS A 472 -1.42 -25.50 -9.92
C HIS A 472 -2.27 -26.73 -9.52
N MET A 473 -2.38 -27.12 -8.24
CA MET A 473 -3.29 -28.20 -7.84
C MET A 473 -4.74 -27.85 -8.15
N LEU A 474 -5.18 -26.64 -7.80
CA LEU A 474 -6.51 -26.16 -8.12
C LEU A 474 -6.77 -26.11 -9.63
N GLN A 475 -5.76 -25.69 -10.40
CA GLN A 475 -5.83 -25.71 -11.86
C GLN A 475 -5.94 -27.15 -12.42
N SER A 476 -5.20 -28.09 -11.84
CA SER A 476 -5.27 -29.50 -12.21
C SER A 476 -6.62 -30.12 -11.87
N TRP A 477 -7.22 -29.76 -10.73
CA TRP A 477 -8.58 -30.15 -10.38
C TRP A 477 -9.61 -29.57 -11.35
N LEU A 478 -9.48 -28.31 -11.74
CA LEU A 478 -10.35 -27.74 -12.77
C LEU A 478 -10.22 -28.47 -14.10
N TYR A 479 -9.00 -28.82 -14.51
CA TYR A 479 -8.78 -29.61 -15.73
C TYR A 479 -9.46 -30.97 -15.63
N LEU A 480 -9.37 -31.63 -14.46
CA LEU A 480 -10.04 -32.91 -14.22
C LEU A 480 -11.58 -32.76 -14.28
N ILE A 481 -12.15 -31.72 -13.65
CA ILE A 481 -13.59 -31.45 -13.66
C ILE A 481 -14.07 -31.22 -15.08
N PHE A 482 -13.39 -30.37 -15.86
CA PHE A 482 -13.75 -30.12 -17.25
C PHE A 482 -13.59 -31.38 -18.10
N LYS A 483 -12.45 -32.07 -18.01
CA LYS A 483 -12.22 -33.31 -18.78
C LYS A 483 -13.25 -34.39 -18.47
N THR A 484 -13.80 -34.42 -17.26
CA THR A 484 -14.79 -35.42 -16.82
C THR A 484 -16.23 -34.99 -17.17
N HIS A 485 -16.56 -33.71 -17.00
CA HIS A 485 -17.94 -33.23 -17.03
C HIS A 485 -18.27 -32.28 -18.18
N PHE A 486 -17.33 -31.92 -19.06
CA PHE A 486 -17.58 -30.95 -20.12
C PHE A 486 -18.50 -31.46 -21.22
N ALA A 487 -18.19 -32.63 -21.79
CA ALA A 487 -18.95 -33.18 -22.91
C ALA A 487 -20.19 -33.98 -22.44
N ALA A 488 -21.31 -33.83 -23.16
CA ALA A 488 -22.55 -34.57 -22.91
C ALA A 488 -22.40 -36.10 -22.98
N SER A 489 -21.41 -36.59 -23.74
CA SER A 489 -21.08 -38.01 -23.82
C SER A 489 -20.48 -38.58 -22.53
N LYS A 490 -19.95 -37.73 -21.64
CA LYS A 490 -19.28 -38.13 -20.39
C LYS A 490 -20.17 -37.96 -19.15
N SER A 491 -20.88 -36.84 -19.06
CA SER A 491 -21.68 -36.45 -17.89
C SER A 491 -23.20 -36.44 -18.13
N GLY A 492 -23.64 -36.87 -19.32
CA GLY A 492 -25.04 -36.80 -19.73
C GLY A 492 -25.46 -35.38 -20.15
N LYS A 493 -26.59 -35.29 -20.85
CA LYS A 493 -27.05 -34.03 -21.46
C LYS A 493 -27.42 -32.94 -20.46
N ASP A 494 -27.86 -33.29 -19.26
CA ASP A 494 -28.33 -32.32 -18.26
C ASP A 494 -27.24 -31.92 -17.25
N GLY A 495 -26.17 -32.72 -17.19
CA GLY A 495 -25.02 -32.50 -16.30
C GLY A 495 -23.83 -31.82 -16.97
N CYS A 496 -23.80 -31.73 -18.31
CA CYS A 496 -22.58 -31.32 -19.01
C CYS A 496 -22.32 -29.82 -18.97
N LEU A 497 -21.07 -29.46 -18.69
CA LEU A 497 -20.65 -28.06 -18.56
C LEU A 497 -20.74 -27.32 -19.89
N ASP A 498 -20.58 -28.02 -21.03
CA ASP A 498 -20.68 -27.40 -22.35
C ASP A 498 -22.09 -26.85 -22.61
N ARG A 499 -23.14 -27.60 -22.25
CA ARG A 499 -24.52 -27.13 -22.38
C ARG A 499 -24.81 -25.96 -21.46
N VAL A 500 -24.31 -25.99 -20.21
CA VAL A 500 -24.47 -24.85 -19.30
C VAL A 500 -23.75 -23.62 -19.83
N ARG A 501 -22.56 -23.78 -20.40
CA ARG A 501 -21.81 -22.74 -21.10
C ARG A 501 -22.61 -22.16 -22.28
N GLU A 502 -23.24 -23.00 -23.09
CA GLU A 502 -24.11 -22.59 -24.20
C GLU A 502 -25.34 -21.82 -23.72
N ILE A 503 -26.05 -22.31 -22.70
CA ILE A 503 -27.24 -21.67 -22.11
C ILE A 503 -26.88 -20.27 -21.59
N LEU A 504 -25.75 -20.14 -20.90
CA LEU A 504 -25.22 -18.86 -20.40
C LEU A 504 -24.60 -17.99 -21.50
N ARG A 505 -24.67 -18.40 -22.77
CA ARG A 505 -24.13 -17.70 -23.94
C ARG A 505 -22.63 -17.42 -23.85
N ARG A 506 -21.89 -18.23 -23.09
CA ARG A 506 -20.42 -18.15 -22.94
C ARG A 506 -19.67 -18.89 -24.05
N GLY A 507 -20.26 -19.03 -25.25
CA GLY A 507 -19.65 -19.78 -26.36
C GLY A 507 -18.39 -19.16 -26.99
N ARG A 508 -18.08 -17.88 -26.68
CA ARG A 508 -16.88 -17.18 -27.17
C ARG A 508 -15.71 -17.16 -26.17
N THR A 509 -15.84 -17.82 -25.02
CA THR A 509 -14.80 -17.84 -23.97
C THR A 509 -13.71 -18.86 -24.28
N ALA A 510 -12.59 -18.81 -23.54
CA ALA A 510 -11.49 -19.76 -23.64
C ALA A 510 -11.74 -21.07 -22.86
N LEU A 511 -13.00 -21.35 -22.50
CA LEU A 511 -13.43 -22.58 -21.83
C LEU A 511 -13.37 -23.76 -22.80
N ARG A 512 -12.37 -24.61 -22.61
CA ARG A 512 -12.12 -25.83 -23.39
C ARG A 512 -12.09 -27.04 -22.47
N GLU A 513 -12.37 -28.21 -23.03
CA GLU A 513 -12.41 -29.47 -22.29
C GLU A 513 -11.05 -29.84 -21.66
N ASP A 514 -9.96 -29.75 -22.43
CA ASP A 514 -8.66 -30.26 -21.98
C ASP A 514 -7.81 -29.26 -21.20
N LYS A 515 -7.94 -27.97 -21.53
CA LYS A 515 -7.11 -26.88 -20.99
C LYS A 515 -7.92 -25.58 -20.96
N PRO A 516 -8.95 -25.49 -20.10
CA PRO A 516 -9.64 -24.23 -19.92
C PRO A 516 -8.71 -23.18 -19.29
N LEU A 517 -8.91 -21.90 -19.61
CA LEU A 517 -8.21 -20.82 -18.91
C LEU A 517 -8.63 -20.80 -17.43
N PHE A 518 -7.66 -20.85 -16.51
CA PHE A 518 -7.91 -21.03 -15.07
C PHE A 518 -8.95 -20.06 -14.51
N ASN A 519 -8.74 -18.75 -14.67
CA ASN A 519 -9.64 -17.73 -14.10
C ASN A 519 -11.07 -17.87 -14.63
N GLU A 520 -11.25 -18.03 -15.94
CA GLU A 520 -12.56 -18.19 -16.56
C GLU A 520 -13.24 -19.49 -16.12
N ALA A 521 -12.50 -20.60 -16.03
CA ALA A 521 -13.06 -21.89 -15.60
C ALA A 521 -13.42 -21.91 -14.12
N TRP A 522 -12.62 -21.25 -13.28
CA TRP A 522 -12.88 -21.16 -11.86
C TRP A 522 -14.16 -20.35 -11.61
N GLU A 523 -14.26 -19.15 -12.17
CA GLU A 523 -15.45 -18.30 -12.08
C GLU A 523 -16.68 -19.02 -12.63
N PHE A 524 -16.58 -19.62 -13.83
CA PHE A 524 -17.67 -20.41 -14.39
C PHE A 524 -18.09 -21.58 -13.49
N GLY A 525 -17.12 -22.29 -12.89
CA GLY A 525 -17.41 -23.39 -11.97
C GLY A 525 -18.17 -22.91 -10.73
N GLN A 526 -17.79 -21.77 -10.16
CA GLN A 526 -18.47 -21.15 -9.01
C GLN A 526 -19.91 -20.76 -9.36
N GLU A 527 -20.13 -20.07 -10.48
CA GLU A 527 -21.47 -19.68 -10.93
C GLU A 527 -22.37 -20.88 -11.22
N VAL A 528 -21.83 -21.92 -11.87
CA VAL A 528 -22.57 -23.16 -12.14
C VAL A 528 -22.98 -23.84 -10.84
N TRP A 529 -22.09 -23.85 -9.85
CA TRP A 529 -22.36 -24.41 -8.53
C TRP A 529 -23.44 -23.63 -7.77
N GLU A 530 -23.31 -22.31 -7.68
CA GLU A 530 -24.27 -21.42 -7.05
C GLU A 530 -25.65 -21.51 -7.71
N GLY A 531 -25.71 -21.46 -9.06
CA GLY A 531 -26.96 -21.59 -9.79
C GLY A 531 -27.64 -22.95 -9.59
N ARG A 532 -26.86 -24.04 -9.46
CA ARG A 532 -27.41 -25.36 -9.13
C ARG A 532 -27.96 -25.41 -7.71
N LEU A 533 -27.25 -24.84 -6.73
CA LEU A 533 -27.73 -24.76 -5.35
C LEU A 533 -29.02 -23.95 -5.27
N GLN A 534 -29.10 -22.80 -5.94
CA GLN A 534 -30.31 -21.99 -5.99
C GLN A 534 -31.49 -22.77 -6.60
N ALA A 535 -31.28 -23.44 -7.74
CA ALA A 535 -32.34 -24.27 -8.36
C ALA A 535 -32.82 -25.40 -7.45
N MET A 536 -31.93 -25.99 -6.65
CA MET A 536 -32.31 -27.00 -5.64
C MET A 536 -33.15 -26.39 -4.53
N LEU A 537 -32.80 -25.22 -4.00
CA LEU A 537 -33.58 -24.53 -2.97
C LEU A 537 -34.97 -24.13 -3.46
N GLU A 538 -35.07 -23.57 -4.68
CA GLU A 538 -36.35 -23.23 -5.29
C GLU A 538 -37.23 -24.46 -5.44
N SER A 539 -36.65 -25.60 -5.85
CA SER A 539 -37.36 -26.88 -5.96
C SER A 539 -37.86 -27.38 -4.60
N VAL A 540 -37.04 -27.27 -3.54
CA VAL A 540 -37.43 -27.65 -2.16
C VAL A 540 -38.55 -26.74 -1.67
N TYR A 541 -38.46 -25.43 -1.89
CA TYR A 541 -39.51 -24.49 -1.52
C TYR A 541 -40.83 -24.80 -2.25
N ILE A 542 -40.79 -25.08 -3.55
CA ILE A 542 -41.96 -25.50 -4.33
C ILE A 542 -42.56 -26.78 -3.76
N VAL A 543 -41.75 -27.77 -3.39
CA VAL A 543 -42.24 -29.02 -2.78
C VAL A 543 -42.85 -28.76 -1.41
N LEU A 544 -42.25 -27.93 -0.56
CA LEU A 544 -42.80 -27.57 0.75
C LEU A 544 -44.14 -26.82 0.63
N GLN A 545 -44.26 -25.92 -0.34
CA GLN A 545 -45.52 -25.26 -0.67
C GLN A 545 -46.59 -26.26 -1.17
N LEU A 546 -46.22 -27.18 -2.06
CA LEU A 546 -47.13 -28.22 -2.56
C LEU A 546 -47.60 -29.17 -1.45
N LEU A 547 -46.79 -29.35 -0.41
CA LEU A 547 -47.11 -30.16 0.76
C LEU A 547 -47.82 -29.38 1.89
N ASN A 548 -48.11 -28.08 1.71
CA ASN A 548 -48.67 -27.19 2.74
C ASN A 548 -47.86 -27.18 4.05
N LEU A 549 -46.54 -27.37 3.97
CA LEU A 549 -45.63 -27.30 5.10
C LEU A 549 -44.99 -25.90 5.11
N GLU A 550 -45.78 -24.86 5.37
CA GLU A 550 -45.21 -23.54 5.65
C GLU A 550 -44.61 -23.56 7.06
N HIS A 551 -43.28 -23.45 7.12
CA HIS A 551 -42.57 -23.19 8.36
C HIS A 551 -42.82 -21.74 8.79
N ASP A 552 -43.47 -21.59 9.95
CA ASP A 552 -43.55 -20.36 10.72
C ASP A 552 -42.11 -19.88 11.07
N PRO A 553 -41.65 -18.71 10.63
CA PRO A 553 -40.34 -18.20 10.99
C PRO A 553 -40.46 -17.41 12.31
N THR A 554 -40.34 -18.11 13.44
CA THR A 554 -39.99 -17.48 14.73
C THR A 554 -38.50 -17.42 14.92
#